data_AF-A0A920AMD3-F1
#
_entry.id   AF-A0A920AMD3-F1
#
_cell.length_a   1.000
_cell.length_b   1.000
_cell.length_c   1.000
_cell.angle_alpha   90.00
_cell.angle_beta   90.00
_cell.angle_gamma   90.00
#
_symmetry.space_group_name_H-M   'P 1'
#
loop_
_entity.id
_entity.type
_entity.pdbx_description
1 polymer ?
#
loop_
_entity_poly.entity_id
_entity_poly.type
_entity_poly.pdbx_seq_one_letter_code
_entity_poly.pdbx_strand_id
1 'polypeptide(L)'
;MYAVLKSVGKQFKVSPGDVLKIDKIEGNVGDTISFKDIVAVGNGDKFELGSPAVKGAEVSAKLLYQTRDDKIRVFRKNRRKHFQRTKGHRQYISILKVMAIKSAIGEESFKEPVKKAAPKAETPKKVEKKAESPKKTEVKATETKKVEAKAEKPKKVEAKEKKTVKKQTTEVKK
;
A
#
# COMPACT_ATOMS: atom_id res chain seq x y z
N MET A 1 27.21 10.68 12.08
CA MET A 1 27.69 9.64 11.13
C MET A 1 26.70 9.43 9.99
N TYR A 2 27.18 9.08 8.80
CA TYR A 2 26.36 8.66 7.66
C TYR A 2 26.94 7.43 6.96
N ALA A 3 26.11 6.70 6.22
CA ALA A 3 26.52 5.58 5.38
C ALA A 3 25.92 5.70 3.98
N VAL A 4 26.60 5.11 2.99
CA VAL A 4 26.08 4.94 1.63
C VAL A 4 25.70 3.48 1.46
N LEU A 5 24.41 3.18 1.55
CA LEU A 5 23.89 1.82 1.38
C LEU A 5 23.63 1.54 -0.10
N LYS A 6 23.82 0.29 -0.53
CA LYS A 6 23.42 -0.18 -1.85
C LYS A 6 22.21 -1.11 -1.68
N SER A 7 21.11 -0.79 -2.36
CA SER A 7 19.90 -1.60 -2.36
C SER A 7 19.30 -1.62 -3.77
N VAL A 8 19.01 -2.83 -4.27
CA VAL A 8 18.41 -3.07 -5.60
C VAL A 8 19.10 -2.27 -6.72
N GLY A 9 20.43 -2.25 -6.69
CA GLY A 9 21.26 -1.57 -7.70
C GLY A 9 21.36 -0.04 -7.57
N LYS A 10 20.66 0.57 -6.61
CA LYS A 10 20.74 2.02 -6.31
C LYS A 10 21.54 2.25 -5.04
N GLN A 11 22.14 3.43 -4.92
CA GLN A 11 22.86 3.86 -3.72
C GLN A 11 22.11 4.98 -3.01
N PHE A 12 22.04 4.92 -1.68
CA PHE A 12 21.38 5.93 -0.86
C PHE A 12 22.30 6.36 0.28
N LYS A 13 22.45 7.67 0.44
CA LYS A 13 23.08 8.25 1.62
C LYS A 13 22.07 8.29 2.75
N VAL A 14 22.45 7.76 3.91
CA VAL A 14 21.58 7.69 5.09
C VAL A 14 22.31 8.09 6.35
N SER A 15 21.56 8.69 7.27
CA SER A 15 21.98 9.00 8.64
C SER A 15 20.99 8.34 9.62
N PRO A 16 21.37 8.11 10.89
CA PRO A 16 20.46 7.59 11.90
C PRO A 16 19.24 8.52 12.05
N GLY A 17 18.03 7.95 11.99
CA GLY A 17 16.77 8.69 12.09
C GLY A 17 16.12 9.06 10.74
N ASP A 18 16.85 8.95 9.63
CA ASP A 18 16.34 9.28 8.29
C ASP A 18 15.24 8.32 7.84
N VAL A 19 14.29 8.85 7.06
CA VAL A 19 13.24 8.07 6.40
C VAL A 19 13.59 7.91 4.93
N LEU A 20 13.71 6.67 4.49
CA LEU A 20 14.15 6.26 3.17
C LEU A 20 13.02 5.59 2.40
N LYS A 21 12.84 5.96 1.13
CA LYS A 21 11.98 5.22 0.18
C LYS A 21 12.84 4.36 -0.73
N ILE A 22 12.57 3.06 -0.76
CA ILE A 22 13.27 2.11 -1.63
C ILE A 22 12.28 1.21 -2.37
N ASP A 23 12.82 0.44 -3.31
CA ASP A 23 12.11 -0.65 -3.96
C ASP A 23 11.62 -1.69 -2.92
N LYS A 24 10.60 -2.45 -3.31
CA LYS A 24 9.95 -3.42 -2.43
C LYS A 24 10.95 -4.46 -1.90
N ILE A 25 11.03 -4.58 -0.57
CA ILE A 25 11.78 -5.64 0.13
C ILE A 25 10.80 -6.62 0.80
N GLU A 26 11.26 -7.85 0.98
CA GLU A 26 10.57 -8.89 1.76
C GLU A 26 10.63 -8.59 3.26
N GLY A 27 9.49 -8.69 3.94
CA GLY A 27 9.36 -8.36 5.36
C GLY A 27 7.99 -7.78 5.66
N ASN A 28 7.58 -7.84 6.93
CA ASN A 28 6.34 -7.28 7.41
C ASN A 28 6.55 -5.88 7.98
N VAL A 29 5.48 -5.08 7.99
CA VAL A 29 5.50 -3.76 8.62
C VAL A 29 5.83 -3.91 10.11
N GLY A 30 6.86 -3.19 10.55
CA GLY A 30 7.39 -3.23 11.92
C GLY A 30 8.72 -3.99 12.05
N ASP A 31 9.07 -4.82 11.07
CA ASP A 31 10.29 -5.62 11.10
C ASP A 31 11.55 -4.76 10.98
N THR A 32 12.62 -5.21 11.63
CA THR A 32 13.95 -4.62 11.49
C THR A 32 14.72 -5.38 10.41
N ILE A 33 15.10 -4.66 9.36
CA ILE A 33 15.88 -5.16 8.22
C ILE A 33 17.31 -4.65 8.38
N SER A 34 18.29 -5.54 8.24
CA SER A 34 19.70 -5.16 8.26
C SER A 34 20.34 -5.22 6.87
N PHE A 35 21.09 -4.17 6.54
CA PHE A 35 21.78 -4.01 5.27
C PHE A 35 23.28 -4.15 5.48
N LYS A 36 23.87 -5.14 4.82
CA LYS A 36 25.32 -5.41 4.85
C LYS A 36 26.07 -4.79 3.68
N ASP A 37 25.37 -4.52 2.57
CA ASP A 37 25.96 -3.90 1.38
C ASP A 37 26.10 -2.39 1.56
N ILE A 38 27.18 -2.00 2.22
CA ILE A 38 27.52 -0.60 2.47
C ILE A 38 28.77 -0.25 1.68
N VAL A 39 28.64 0.76 0.82
CA VAL A 39 29.71 1.21 -0.08
C VAL A 39 30.70 2.11 0.65
N ALA A 40 30.20 2.97 1.54
CA ALA A 40 31.03 3.91 2.28
C ALA A 40 30.40 4.28 3.62
N VAL A 41 31.24 4.64 4.59
CA VAL A 41 30.83 5.18 5.89
C VAL A 41 31.64 6.44 6.20
N GLY A 42 30.96 7.50 6.63
CA GLY A 42 31.58 8.77 7.00
C GLY A 42 31.19 9.20 8.41
N ASN A 43 32.18 9.60 9.21
CA ASN A 43 31.99 10.18 10.52
C ASN A 43 32.86 11.43 10.68
N GLY A 44 32.32 12.59 10.32
CA GLY A 44 33.05 13.86 10.32
C GLY A 44 34.26 13.79 9.40
N ASP A 45 35.46 13.91 9.99
CA ASP A 45 36.74 13.88 9.28
C ASP A 45 37.19 12.46 8.87
N LYS A 46 36.60 11.41 9.44
CA LYS A 46 36.95 10.02 9.14
C LYS A 46 36.02 9.47 8.06
N PHE A 47 36.59 8.96 6.97
CA PHE A 47 35.86 8.37 5.86
C PHE A 47 36.46 7.02 5.47
N GLU A 48 35.61 6.01 5.37
CA GLU A 48 35.99 4.66 4.93
C GLU A 48 35.21 4.32 3.67
N LEU A 49 35.94 4.00 2.59
CA LEU A 49 35.39 3.58 1.32
C LEU A 49 35.65 2.07 1.15
N GLY A 50 34.59 1.34 0.81
CA GLY A 50 34.66 -0.08 0.54
C GLY A 50 35.07 -0.39 -0.89
N SER A 51 35.65 -1.57 -1.10
CA SER A 51 35.90 -2.13 -2.42
C SER A 51 35.60 -3.64 -2.39
N PRO A 52 34.38 -4.09 -2.75
CA PRO A 52 33.18 -3.38 -3.19
C PRO A 52 32.23 -2.90 -2.07
N ALA A 53 32.42 -3.39 -0.83
CA ALA A 53 31.67 -3.00 0.35
C ALA A 53 32.61 -2.88 1.56
N VAL A 54 32.24 -2.08 2.55
CA VAL A 54 32.98 -1.91 3.80
C VAL A 54 32.76 -3.14 4.68
N LYS A 55 33.83 -3.84 5.04
CA LYS A 55 33.74 -5.07 5.85
C LYS A 55 33.32 -4.73 7.29
N GLY A 56 32.32 -5.44 7.79
CA GLY A 56 31.84 -5.26 9.17
C GLY A 56 30.95 -4.03 9.38
N ALA A 57 30.61 -3.30 8.32
CA ALA A 57 29.59 -2.26 8.39
C ALA A 57 28.19 -2.88 8.27
N GLU A 58 27.23 -2.38 9.04
CA GLU A 58 25.83 -2.77 8.97
C GLU A 58 24.91 -1.59 9.25
N VAL A 59 23.85 -1.45 8.46
CA VAL A 59 22.79 -0.44 8.67
C VAL A 59 21.53 -1.19 9.07
N SER A 60 20.99 -0.90 10.25
CA SER A 60 19.71 -1.43 10.69
C SER A 60 18.61 -0.39 10.44
N ALA A 61 17.53 -0.83 9.80
CA ALA A 61 16.38 0.02 9.51
C ALA A 61 15.07 -0.70 9.81
N LYS A 62 14.08 0.04 10.30
CA LYS A 62 12.75 -0.47 10.59
C LYS A 62 11.82 -0.23 9.40
N LEU A 63 11.07 -1.25 9.00
CA LEU A 63 10.06 -1.14 7.95
C LEU A 63 8.81 -0.45 8.50
N LEU A 64 8.57 0.79 8.08
CA LEU A 64 7.42 1.58 8.53
C LEU A 64 6.16 1.23 7.75
N TYR A 65 6.26 1.21 6.42
CA TYR A 65 5.13 0.97 5.54
C TYR A 65 5.58 0.29 4.26
N GLN A 66 4.69 -0.52 3.69
CA GLN A 66 4.84 -1.05 2.34
C GLN A 66 3.62 -0.62 1.54
N THR A 67 3.86 0.20 0.51
CA THR A 67 2.78 0.86 -0.23
C THR A 67 3.09 0.93 -1.72
N ARG A 68 2.14 1.46 -2.50
CA ARG A 68 2.34 1.78 -3.91
C ARG A 68 2.57 3.26 -4.05
N ASP A 69 3.59 3.61 -4.80
CA ASP A 69 3.93 5.00 -5.09
C ASP A 69 2.84 5.68 -5.94
N ASP A 70 3.04 6.96 -6.17
CA ASP A 70 2.11 7.77 -6.96
C ASP A 70 1.90 7.22 -8.37
N LYS A 71 0.68 7.42 -8.89
CA LYS A 71 0.31 6.88 -10.20
C LYS A 71 0.95 7.72 -11.30
N ILE A 72 1.90 7.14 -11.99
CA ILE A 72 2.46 7.70 -13.22
C ILE A 72 1.51 7.34 -14.38
N ARG A 73 0.95 8.35 -15.06
CA ARG A 73 0.08 8.14 -16.24
C ARG A 73 0.91 8.32 -17.51
N VAL A 74 1.10 7.23 -18.25
CA VAL A 74 1.76 7.24 -19.55
C VAL A 74 0.71 7.33 -20.63
N PHE A 75 0.66 8.48 -21.31
CA PHE A 75 -0.19 8.71 -22.47
C PHE A 75 0.62 8.54 -23.76
N ARG A 76 0.11 7.73 -24.69
CA ARG A 76 0.69 7.53 -26.02
C ARG A 76 -0.35 7.89 -27.06
N LYS A 77 0.00 8.74 -28.02
CA LYS A 77 -0.89 9.16 -29.12
C LYS A 77 -0.12 9.26 -30.42
N ASN A 78 -0.66 8.66 -31.49
CA ASN A 78 -0.13 8.83 -32.84
C ASN A 78 -1.09 9.69 -33.66
N ARG A 79 -0.58 10.78 -34.24
CA ARG A 79 -1.37 11.72 -35.03
C ARG A 79 -1.94 11.03 -36.28
N ARG A 80 -3.21 11.31 -36.62
CA ARG A 80 -3.93 10.78 -37.80
C ARG A 80 -4.05 9.25 -37.89
N LYS A 81 -3.72 8.51 -36.82
CA LYS A 81 -3.85 7.04 -36.77
C LYS A 81 -4.96 6.57 -35.83
N HIS A 82 -5.78 7.49 -35.30
CA HIS A 82 -6.79 7.23 -34.26
C HIS A 82 -6.27 6.42 -33.06
N PHE A 83 -4.95 6.40 -32.86
CA PHE A 83 -4.30 5.67 -31.79
C PHE A 83 -4.06 6.63 -30.64
N GLN A 84 -4.73 6.38 -29.53
CA GLN A 84 -4.47 7.00 -28.24
C GLN A 84 -4.67 5.96 -27.14
N ARG A 85 -3.71 5.84 -26.23
CA ARG A 85 -3.79 4.93 -25.08
C ARG A 85 -3.20 5.61 -23.85
N THR A 86 -3.91 5.50 -22.74
CA THR A 86 -3.45 5.95 -21.42
C THR A 86 -3.28 4.72 -20.53
N LYS A 87 -2.07 4.47 -20.04
CA LYS A 87 -1.80 3.41 -19.05
C LYS A 87 -1.28 4.05 -17.77
N GLY A 88 -1.80 3.60 -16.62
CA GLY A 88 -1.24 3.95 -15.33
C GLY A 88 -0.20 2.91 -14.88
N HIS A 89 0.89 3.37 -14.26
CA HIS A 89 1.81 2.55 -13.49
C HIS A 89 1.87 3.06 -12.05
N ARG A 90 1.97 2.14 -11.09
CA ARG A 90 2.26 2.43 -9.68
C ARG A 90 3.31 1.43 -9.21
N GLN A 91 4.47 1.95 -8.83
CA GLN A 91 5.59 1.15 -8.34
C GLN A 91 5.34 0.70 -6.90
N TYR A 92 5.72 -0.52 -6.55
CA TYR A 92 5.73 -0.95 -5.14
C TYR A 92 6.97 -0.43 -4.45
N ILE A 93 6.79 0.22 -3.30
CA ILE A 93 7.86 0.82 -2.51
C ILE A 93 7.75 0.40 -1.06
N SER A 94 8.89 0.34 -0.39
CA SER A 94 9.01 0.18 1.04
C SER A 94 9.56 1.47 1.65
N ILE A 95 8.93 1.94 2.72
CA ILE A 95 9.36 3.11 3.48
C ILE A 95 10.03 2.60 4.75
N LEU A 96 11.31 2.93 4.89
CA LEU A 96 12.15 2.51 6.00
C LEU A 96 12.53 3.71 6.86
N LYS A 97 12.76 3.47 8.15
CA LYS A 97 13.43 4.41 9.03
C LYS A 97 14.74 3.81 9.52
N VAL A 98 15.83 4.54 9.34
CA VAL A 98 17.17 4.08 9.76
C VAL A 98 17.28 4.19 11.28
N MET A 99 17.60 3.08 11.94
CA MET A 99 17.73 3.00 13.38
C MET A 99 19.17 3.15 13.83
N ALA A 100 20.10 2.38 13.27
CA ALA A 100 21.50 2.46 13.63
C ALA A 100 22.41 2.20 12.43
N ILE A 101 23.61 2.77 12.52
CA ILE A 101 24.71 2.48 11.61
C ILE A 101 25.85 1.95 12.48
N LYS A 102 26.32 0.74 12.17
CA LYS A 102 27.47 0.09 12.81
C LYS A 102 28.61 0.06 11.83
N SER A 103 29.80 0.48 12.24
CA SER A 103 31.04 0.30 11.49
C SER A 103 32.23 0.27 12.45
N ALA A 104 33.42 -0.04 11.93
CA ALA A 104 34.67 0.03 12.69
C ALA A 104 34.99 1.46 13.18
N ILE A 105 34.42 2.49 12.54
CA ILE A 105 34.62 3.90 12.88
C ILE A 105 33.75 4.32 14.09
N GLY A 106 32.69 3.58 14.39
CA GLY A 106 31.81 3.80 15.54
C GLY A 106 30.39 3.25 15.35
N GLU A 107 29.60 3.30 16.41
CA GLU A 107 28.17 2.98 16.40
C GLU A 107 27.37 4.23 16.77
N GLU A 108 26.53 4.70 15.84
CA GLU A 108 25.53 5.72 16.13
C GLU A 108 24.14 5.12 15.97
N SER A 109 23.33 5.29 17.01
CA SER A 109 21.95 4.84 17.05
C SER A 109 21.01 6.02 17.26
N PHE A 110 19.92 6.02 16.49
CA PHE A 110 18.79 6.89 16.72
C PHE A 110 18.02 6.35 17.93
N LYS A 111 18.11 7.06 19.06
CA LYS A 111 17.26 6.80 20.22
C LYS A 111 15.85 7.29 19.87
N GLU A 112 14.94 6.36 19.58
CA GLU A 112 13.53 6.72 19.48
C GLU A 112 13.06 7.33 20.81
N PRO A 113 12.31 8.45 20.79
CA PRO A 113 11.68 8.96 21.99
C PRO A 113 10.63 7.92 22.43
N VAL A 114 10.94 7.21 23.50
CA VAL A 114 10.00 6.29 24.16
C VAL A 114 8.78 7.10 24.56
N LYS A 115 7.66 6.91 23.84
CA LYS A 115 6.35 7.31 24.35
C LYS A 115 6.18 6.59 25.69
N LYS A 116 6.04 7.37 26.77
CA LYS A 116 5.67 6.90 28.11
C LYS A 116 4.61 5.81 27.99
N ALA A 117 4.97 4.63 28.47
CA ALA A 117 4.03 3.56 28.76
C ALA A 117 2.94 4.13 29.68
N ALA A 118 1.68 4.00 29.28
CA ALA A 118 0.57 4.12 30.20
C ALA A 118 0.66 2.93 31.17
N PRO A 119 0.76 3.13 32.49
CA PRO A 119 0.70 2.02 33.43
C PRO A 119 -0.73 1.47 33.46
N LYS A 120 -0.84 0.15 33.34
CA LYS A 120 -2.02 -0.58 33.79
C LYS A 120 -2.17 -0.35 35.29
N ALA A 121 -3.33 0.15 35.70
CA ALA A 121 -3.86 -0.02 37.04
C ALA A 121 -5.06 -0.96 36.97
N GLU A 122 -5.13 -1.80 37.98
CA GLU A 122 -5.94 -3.01 38.10
C GLU A 122 -7.44 -2.73 38.29
N THR A 123 -8.21 -3.76 37.95
CA THR A 123 -9.59 -4.01 38.39
C THR A 123 -9.79 -3.85 39.91
N PRO A 124 -10.99 -3.40 40.32
CA PRO A 124 -11.71 -4.21 41.30
C PRO A 124 -13.20 -4.47 40.94
N LYS A 125 -13.51 -5.77 40.97
CA LYS A 125 -14.71 -6.49 41.47
C LYS A 125 -16.15 -5.97 41.20
N LYS A 126 -16.82 -6.84 40.45
CA LYS A 126 -18.24 -7.27 40.40
C LYS A 126 -19.02 -7.33 41.74
N VAL A 127 -20.26 -6.80 41.76
CA VAL A 127 -21.52 -7.32 42.37
C VAL A 127 -22.72 -6.66 41.63
N GLU A 128 -23.31 -7.29 40.60
CA GLU A 128 -24.57 -8.08 40.59
C GLU A 128 -25.89 -7.36 40.95
N LYS A 129 -26.72 -7.14 39.91
CA LYS A 129 -28.19 -7.29 39.79
C LYS A 129 -28.58 -6.74 38.39
N LYS A 130 -29.47 -7.27 37.58
CA LYS A 130 -30.32 -8.47 37.45
C LYS A 130 -30.96 -8.31 36.04
N ALA A 131 -31.28 -9.42 35.36
CA ALA A 131 -32.24 -9.61 34.26
C ALA A 131 -32.76 -8.35 33.50
N GLU A 132 -32.78 -8.27 32.18
CA GLU A 132 -33.67 -9.08 31.33
C GLU A 132 -33.51 -8.60 29.86
N SER A 133 -33.33 -9.54 28.93
CA SER A 133 -33.66 -9.38 27.51
C SER A 133 -34.73 -10.43 27.23
N PRO A 134 -35.90 -10.08 26.66
CA PRO A 134 -36.04 -10.35 25.23
C PRO A 134 -37.05 -9.44 24.48
N LYS A 135 -36.74 -9.10 23.23
CA LYS A 135 -37.72 -9.29 22.14
C LYS A 135 -37.04 -9.36 20.77
N LYS A 136 -36.99 -10.59 20.27
CA LYS A 136 -36.89 -10.95 18.85
C LYS A 136 -38.33 -11.15 18.39
N THR A 137 -38.71 -10.55 17.27
CA THR A 137 -39.88 -10.98 16.48
C THR A 137 -39.44 -11.16 15.05
N GLU A 138 -39.49 -12.41 14.60
CA GLU A 138 -39.42 -12.88 13.23
C GLU A 138 -40.63 -12.43 12.40
N VAL A 139 -40.50 -12.59 11.07
CA VAL A 139 -41.45 -13.15 10.07
C VAL A 139 -41.17 -12.41 8.74
N LYS A 140 -40.92 -13.00 7.56
CA LYS A 140 -41.07 -14.37 7.01
C LYS A 140 -40.19 -14.48 5.75
N ALA A 141 -39.59 -15.64 5.53
CA ALA A 141 -39.19 -16.12 4.21
C ALA A 141 -40.36 -16.88 3.56
N THR A 142 -40.48 -16.83 2.24
CA THR A 142 -41.18 -17.86 1.44
C THR A 142 -40.52 -17.98 0.07
N GLU A 143 -39.76 -19.08 -0.11
CA GLU A 143 -39.51 -19.72 -1.41
C GLU A 143 -40.77 -20.50 -1.84
N THR A 144 -41.00 -20.64 -3.15
CA THR A 144 -41.28 -21.90 -3.89
C THR A 144 -41.99 -21.62 -5.22
N LYS A 145 -41.34 -21.96 -6.35
CA LYS A 145 -41.74 -23.08 -7.22
C LYS A 145 -40.84 -23.20 -8.46
N LYS A 146 -40.48 -24.46 -8.71
CA LYS A 146 -39.67 -25.09 -9.77
C LYS A 146 -40.62 -25.81 -10.73
N VAL A 147 -40.47 -25.67 -12.05
CA VAL A 147 -40.69 -26.65 -13.19
C VAL A 147 -40.18 -25.92 -14.47
N GLU A 148 -39.03 -26.21 -15.10
CA GLU A 148 -38.60 -27.35 -15.94
C GLU A 148 -39.24 -27.41 -17.37
N ALA A 149 -38.46 -27.11 -18.43
CA ALA A 149 -38.36 -27.86 -19.70
C ALA A 149 -37.82 -27.04 -20.91
N LYS A 150 -36.64 -27.48 -21.38
CA LYS A 150 -36.10 -27.63 -22.76
C LYS A 150 -36.64 -26.85 -23.99
N ALA A 151 -35.64 -26.31 -24.70
CA ALA A 151 -35.33 -26.47 -26.14
C ALA A 151 -35.87 -25.46 -27.20
N GLU A 152 -34.89 -25.01 -28.02
CA GLU A 152 -34.94 -24.71 -29.46
C GLU A 152 -35.37 -23.31 -29.98
N LYS A 153 -34.43 -22.63 -30.64
CA LYS A 153 -34.59 -21.51 -31.59
C LYS A 153 -34.83 -22.12 -32.99
N PRO A 154 -35.60 -21.53 -33.94
CA PRO A 154 -35.22 -20.24 -34.53
C PRO A 154 -36.34 -19.32 -35.10
N LYS A 155 -35.94 -18.04 -35.30
CA LYS A 155 -36.40 -17.02 -36.28
C LYS A 155 -37.88 -16.96 -36.69
N LYS A 156 -38.55 -15.86 -36.30
CA LYS A 156 -39.25 -14.96 -37.24
C LYS A 156 -39.42 -13.57 -36.62
N VAL A 157 -38.95 -12.53 -37.33
CA VAL A 157 -39.13 -11.11 -37.03
C VAL A 157 -40.31 -10.65 -37.87
N GLU A 158 -41.41 -10.17 -37.25
CA GLU A 158 -42.27 -9.10 -37.80
C GLU A 158 -43.37 -8.66 -36.82
N ALA A 159 -43.30 -7.37 -36.46
CA ALA A 159 -44.37 -6.39 -36.25
C ALA A 159 -45.56 -6.66 -35.28
N LYS A 160 -45.64 -5.93 -34.16
CA LYS A 160 -46.46 -4.69 -33.99
C LYS A 160 -46.62 -4.24 -32.52
N GLU A 161 -46.46 -2.92 -32.35
CA GLU A 161 -47.11 -2.01 -31.38
C GLU A 161 -46.95 -2.21 -29.85
N LYS A 162 -46.34 -1.21 -29.19
CA LYS A 162 -47.02 -0.35 -28.20
C LYS A 162 -46.21 0.90 -27.84
N LYS A 163 -46.98 1.93 -27.49
CA LYS A 163 -46.73 3.39 -27.40
C LYS A 163 -45.83 3.84 -26.25
N THR A 164 -45.54 5.16 -26.29
CA THR A 164 -45.10 6.10 -25.21
C THR A 164 -43.58 6.27 -25.09
N VAL A 165 -42.95 7.46 -25.02
CA VAL A 165 -43.35 8.83 -24.64
C VAL A 165 -42.54 9.86 -25.47
N LYS A 166 -43.20 10.97 -25.85
CA LYS A 166 -42.65 12.18 -26.46
C LYS A 166 -41.51 12.81 -25.63
N LYS A 167 -40.42 13.22 -26.27
CA LYS A 167 -39.69 14.44 -25.88
C LYS A 167 -39.43 15.26 -27.14
N GLN A 168 -40.12 16.39 -27.22
CA GLN A 168 -40.07 17.34 -28.33
C GLN A 168 -38.73 18.09 -28.30
N THR A 169 -38.02 18.10 -29.43
CA THR A 169 -37.07 19.15 -29.78
C THR A 169 -37.59 19.80 -31.05
N THR A 170 -38.13 21.01 -30.93
CA THR A 170 -38.43 21.90 -32.05
C THR A 170 -37.15 22.62 -32.46
N GLU A 171 -36.61 22.26 -33.61
CA GLU A 171 -35.87 23.20 -34.45
C GLU A 171 -36.89 24.08 -35.18
N VAL A 172 -36.61 25.38 -35.38
CA VAL A 172 -36.78 26.10 -36.67
C VAL A 172 -36.24 27.54 -36.54
N LYS A 173 -35.27 27.83 -37.42
CA LYS A 173 -34.87 29.10 -38.08
C LYS A 173 -34.55 30.36 -37.26
N LYS A 174 -33.31 30.84 -37.40
CA LYS A 174 -32.94 31.86 -38.40
C LYS A 174 -31.46 31.73 -38.77
#